data_AF-A0A973Z2C5-F1
#
_entry.id   AF-A0A973Z2C5-F1
#
_cell.length_a   1.000
_cell.length_b   1.000
_cell.length_c   1.000
_cell.angle_alpha   90.00
_cell.angle_beta   90.00
_cell.angle_gamma   90.00
#
_symmetry.space_group_name_H-M   'P 1'
#
loop_
_entity.id
_entity.type
_entity.pdbx_description
1 polymer ?
#
loop_
_entity_poly.entity_id
_entity_poly.type
_entity_poly.pdbx_seq_one_letter_code
_entity_poly.pdbx_strand_id
1 'polypeptide(L)'
;IETRVTHAWTIDEQVLPVEKVPATGRYDLSDRLICGQDLDNGFGGWSGRVIMNDPTWPFELELSSPQARFFQIFSPASGGFFVAEPVTHANAALNAPEAEWSELGMQILEPGGEIRLDMRLEARAKP
;
A
#
# COMPACT_ATOMS: atom_id res chain seq x y z
N ILE A 1 -6.44 -6.75 -8.62
CA ILE A 1 -5.69 -5.48 -8.66
C ILE A 1 -4.38 -5.72 -9.37
N GLU A 2 -3.89 -4.71 -10.05
CA GLU A 2 -2.59 -4.72 -10.71
C GLU A 2 -1.79 -3.53 -10.17
N THR A 3 -0.72 -3.83 -9.44
CA THR A 3 0.17 -2.83 -8.86
C THR A 3 1.56 -3.40 -8.61
N ARG A 4 2.57 -2.52 -8.66
CA ARG A 4 3.96 -2.88 -8.39
C ARG A 4 4.40 -2.38 -7.02
N VAL A 5 4.92 -3.30 -6.23
CA VAL A 5 5.60 -3.13 -4.94
C VAL A 5 6.91 -3.92 -4.98
N THR A 6 7.90 -3.60 -4.14
CA THR A 6 9.18 -4.32 -4.13
C THR A 6 9.35 -5.24 -2.92
N HIS A 7 8.78 -4.86 -1.78
CA HIS A 7 8.82 -5.62 -0.54
C HIS A 7 7.56 -5.41 0.29
N ALA A 8 7.35 -6.30 1.24
CA ALA A 8 6.34 -6.19 2.28
C ALA A 8 7.01 -6.39 3.65
N TRP A 9 6.30 -6.00 4.71
CA TRP A 9 6.64 -6.42 6.06
C TRP A 9 5.70 -7.55 6.48
N THR A 10 6.28 -8.65 6.99
CA THR A 10 5.52 -9.62 7.78
C THR A 10 5.03 -8.93 9.05
N ILE A 11 3.96 -9.46 9.65
CA ILE A 11 3.35 -8.88 10.84
C ILE A 11 3.23 -9.91 11.96
N ASP A 12 3.22 -9.42 13.20
CA ASP A 12 2.88 -10.22 14.38
C ASP A 12 1.36 -10.19 14.66
N GLU A 13 0.95 -10.78 15.79
CA GLU A 13 -0.45 -10.83 16.24
C GLU A 13 -1.07 -9.44 16.52
N GLN A 14 -0.24 -8.41 16.67
CA GLN A 14 -0.65 -7.01 16.88
C GLN A 14 -0.59 -6.19 15.59
N VAL A 15 -0.34 -6.83 14.44
CA VAL A 15 -0.20 -6.16 13.13
C VAL A 15 1.04 -5.24 13.09
N LEU A 16 2.04 -5.49 13.93
CA LEU A 16 3.29 -4.74 13.90
C LEU A 16 4.28 -5.38 12.92
N PRO A 17 5.04 -4.58 12.14
CA PRO A 17 6.01 -5.11 11.19
C PRO A 17 7.15 -5.85 11.90
N VAL A 18 7.49 -7.04 11.40
CA VAL A 18 8.55 -7.89 11.96
C VAL A 18 9.74 -8.01 11.02
N GLU A 19 9.54 -8.57 9.82
CA GLU A 19 10.60 -8.82 8.84
C GLU A 19 10.24 -8.22 7.48
N LYS A 20 11.20 -7.50 6.89
CA LYS A 20 11.12 -7.02 5.51
C LYS A 20 11.44 -8.17 4.56
N VAL A 21 10.46 -8.56 3.74
CA VAL A 21 10.58 -9.67 2.77
C VAL A 21 10.31 -9.18 1.34
N PRO A 22 10.91 -9.81 0.31
CA PRO A 22 10.55 -9.53 -1.08
C PRO A 22 9.04 -9.69 -1.31
N ALA A 23 8.45 -8.79 -2.11
CA ALA A 23 7.02 -8.85 -2.43
C ALA A 23 6.75 -9.92 -3.50
N THR A 24 6.83 -11.18 -3.11
CA THR A 24 6.58 -12.35 -3.95
C THR A 24 5.58 -13.29 -3.27
N GLY A 25 5.02 -14.25 -4.02
CA GLY A 25 4.07 -15.23 -3.46
C GLY A 25 2.88 -14.55 -2.80
N ARG A 26 2.69 -14.75 -1.48
CA ARG A 26 1.58 -14.13 -0.71
C ARG A 26 1.61 -12.61 -0.72
N TYR A 27 2.73 -11.96 -1.03
CA TYR A 27 2.87 -10.51 -1.07
C TYR A 27 2.95 -9.93 -2.49
N ASP A 28 2.88 -10.76 -3.53
CA ASP A 28 2.81 -10.25 -4.90
C ASP A 28 1.43 -9.61 -5.16
N LEU A 29 1.42 -8.37 -5.66
CA LEU A 29 0.19 -7.62 -5.97
C LEU A 29 0.03 -7.37 -7.48
N SER A 30 0.87 -7.99 -8.31
CA SER A 30 0.67 -8.03 -9.77
C SER A 30 -0.46 -9.01 -10.11
N ASP A 31 -1.43 -8.52 -10.88
CA ASP A 31 -2.63 -9.20 -11.36
C ASP A 31 -3.30 -10.13 -10.34
N ARG A 32 -3.60 -9.58 -9.16
CA ARG A 32 -4.07 -10.36 -8.01
C ARG A 32 -5.56 -10.20 -7.74
N LEU A 33 -6.27 -11.32 -7.57
CA LEU A 33 -7.55 -11.29 -6.87
C LEU A 33 -7.32 -10.91 -5.41
N ILE A 34 -7.65 -9.67 -5.05
CA ILE A 34 -7.20 -9.09 -3.76
C ILE A 34 -8.18 -9.29 -2.61
N CYS A 35 -9.48 -9.48 -2.84
CA CYS A 35 -10.44 -9.70 -1.75
C CYS A 35 -10.24 -11.11 -1.16
N GLY A 36 -10.44 -11.25 0.16
CA GLY A 36 -10.38 -12.56 0.83
C GLY A 36 -8.96 -13.10 1.03
N GLN A 37 -7.93 -12.24 0.99
CA GLN A 37 -6.54 -12.67 1.01
C GLN A 37 -5.95 -12.78 2.41
N ASP A 38 -6.67 -12.32 3.43
CA ASP A 38 -6.21 -12.24 4.80
C ASP A 38 -4.85 -11.53 4.88
N LEU A 39 -4.86 -10.27 4.43
CA LEU A 39 -3.71 -9.37 4.40
C LEU A 39 -4.03 -8.14 5.24
N ASP A 40 -3.07 -7.69 6.04
CA ASP A 40 -3.09 -6.40 6.73
C ASP A 40 -1.66 -5.86 6.82
N ASN A 41 -1.06 -5.70 5.64
CA ASN A 41 0.38 -5.53 5.52
C ASN A 41 0.74 -4.21 4.85
N GLY A 42 1.83 -3.63 5.35
CA GLY A 42 2.52 -2.54 4.69
C GLY A 42 3.44 -3.07 3.59
N PHE A 43 3.49 -2.32 2.49
CA PHE A 43 4.34 -2.58 1.34
C PHE A 43 5.22 -1.36 1.06
N GLY A 44 6.42 -1.61 0.57
CA GLY A 44 7.39 -0.58 0.22
C GLY A 44 7.84 -0.66 -1.23
N GLY A 45 8.40 0.45 -1.72
CA GLY A 45 8.77 0.60 -3.14
C GLY A 45 7.54 0.56 -4.05
N TRP A 46 6.39 1.00 -3.54
CA TRP A 46 5.17 1.08 -4.32
C TRP A 46 5.35 2.05 -5.49
N SER A 47 4.79 1.68 -6.64
CA SER A 47 4.86 2.48 -7.87
C SER A 47 3.98 3.74 -7.86
N GLY A 48 3.19 3.95 -6.79
CA GLY A 48 2.27 5.08 -6.67
C GLY A 48 1.00 4.93 -7.50
N ARG A 49 0.69 3.71 -7.97
CA ARG A 49 -0.50 3.41 -8.78
C ARG A 49 -1.03 2.02 -8.51
N VAL A 50 -2.35 1.85 -8.53
CA VAL A 50 -3.01 0.54 -8.57
C VAL A 50 -4.21 0.58 -9.50
N ILE A 51 -4.34 -0.45 -10.34
CA ILE A 51 -5.53 -0.71 -11.13
C ILE A 51 -6.42 -1.70 -10.41
N MET A 52 -7.71 -1.41 -10.35
CA MET A 52 -8.74 -2.26 -9.77
C MET A 52 -9.80 -2.55 -10.82
N ASN A 53 -10.02 -3.82 -11.07
CA ASN A 53 -10.98 -4.29 -12.06
C ASN A 53 -11.72 -5.51 -11.51
N ASP A 54 -13.01 -5.56 -11.76
CA ASP A 54 -13.87 -6.71 -11.51
C ASP A 54 -14.71 -6.94 -12.77
N PRO A 55 -14.81 -8.16 -13.33
CA PRO A 55 -15.59 -8.44 -14.54
C PRO A 55 -17.05 -7.97 -14.46
N THR A 56 -17.63 -7.91 -13.26
CA THR A 56 -19.02 -7.48 -13.03
C THR A 56 -19.19 -5.95 -13.03
N TRP A 57 -18.12 -5.17 -12.93
CA TRP A 57 -18.19 -3.70 -12.93
C TRP A 57 -18.24 -3.14 -14.35
N PRO A 58 -19.00 -2.06 -14.60
CA PRO A 58 -19.03 -1.38 -15.90
C PRO A 58 -17.80 -0.48 -16.14
N PHE A 59 -16.87 -0.40 -15.19
CA PHE A 59 -15.68 0.43 -15.26
C PHE A 59 -14.46 -0.30 -14.67
N GLU A 60 -13.27 0.17 -15.04
CA GLU A 60 -12.01 -0.03 -14.34
C GLU A 60 -11.74 1.19 -13.46
N LEU A 61 -11.20 0.98 -12.26
CA LEU A 61 -10.74 2.06 -11.39
C LEU A 61 -9.21 2.13 -11.39
N GLU A 62 -8.68 3.33 -11.50
CA GLU A 62 -7.27 3.62 -11.28
C GLU A 62 -7.13 4.53 -10.07
N LEU A 63 -6.35 4.08 -9.09
CA LEU A 63 -5.88 4.93 -8.00
C LEU A 63 -4.43 5.33 -8.29
N SER A 64 -4.13 6.62 -8.23
CA SER A 64 -2.76 7.14 -8.33
C SER A 64 -2.42 8.08 -7.17
N SER A 65 -1.22 7.93 -6.63
CA SER A 65 -0.60 8.80 -5.62
C SER A 65 0.93 8.77 -5.83
N PRO A 66 1.47 9.48 -6.84
CA PRO A 66 2.87 9.36 -7.24
C PRO A 66 3.88 9.79 -6.17
N GLN A 67 3.46 10.57 -5.17
CA GLN A 67 4.30 10.96 -4.03
C GLN A 67 4.44 9.83 -2.98
N ALA A 68 3.51 8.86 -2.96
CA ALA A 68 3.57 7.74 -2.04
C ALA A 68 4.63 6.73 -2.48
N ARG A 69 5.44 6.28 -1.53
CA ARG A 69 6.43 5.20 -1.73
C ARG A 69 6.08 3.93 -0.96
N PHE A 70 5.10 4.04 -0.06
CA PHE A 70 4.58 2.98 0.78
C PHE A 70 3.08 2.82 0.51
N PHE A 71 2.58 1.62 0.78
CA PHE A 71 1.21 1.25 0.46
C PHE A 71 0.72 0.23 1.47
N GLN A 72 -0.42 0.49 2.13
CA GLN A 72 -1.06 -0.47 3.02
C GLN A 72 -2.18 -1.18 2.25
N ILE A 73 -2.26 -2.50 2.41
CA ILE A 73 -3.42 -3.29 2.00
C ILE A 73 -4.04 -3.96 3.21
N PHE A 74 -5.31 -3.68 3.44
CA PHE A 74 -6.17 -4.49 4.30
C PHE A 74 -7.14 -5.28 3.42
N SER A 75 -7.09 -6.60 3.49
CA SER A 75 -7.98 -7.52 2.80
C SER A 75 -8.37 -8.65 3.76
N PRO A 76 -9.49 -8.51 4.48
CA PRO A 76 -9.92 -9.55 5.41
C PRO A 76 -10.26 -10.85 4.67
N ALA A 77 -10.15 -11.99 5.36
CA ALA A 77 -10.50 -13.30 4.81
C ALA A 77 -11.95 -13.42 4.30
N SER A 78 -12.85 -12.55 4.77
CA SER A 78 -14.26 -12.53 4.39
C SER A 78 -14.81 -11.11 4.29
N GLY A 79 -15.99 -10.95 3.69
CA GLY A 79 -16.67 -9.65 3.52
C GLY A 79 -16.57 -9.07 2.11
N GLY A 80 -15.68 -9.59 1.27
CA GLY A 80 -15.65 -9.25 -0.16
C GLY A 80 -15.14 -7.83 -0.48
N PHE A 81 -14.39 -7.23 0.43
CA PHE A 81 -13.78 -5.91 0.23
C PHE A 81 -12.28 -5.93 0.54
N PHE A 82 -11.60 -4.86 0.18
CA PHE A 82 -10.24 -4.54 0.59
C PHE A 82 -10.10 -3.02 0.71
N VAL A 83 -9.03 -2.57 1.34
CA VAL A 83 -8.63 -1.17 1.47
C VAL A 83 -7.24 -1.02 0.86
N ALA A 84 -7.05 0.03 0.06
CA ALA A 84 -5.81 0.37 -0.61
C ALA A 84 -5.39 1.78 -0.20
N GLU A 85 -4.30 1.90 0.53
CA GLU A 85 -3.93 3.14 1.20
C GLU A 85 -2.54 3.60 0.76
N PRO A 86 -2.45 4.63 -0.08
CA PRO A 86 -1.22 5.41 -0.24
C PRO A 86 -0.78 5.98 1.10
N VAL A 87 0.44 5.69 1.53
CA VAL A 87 0.99 6.22 2.77
C VAL A 87 2.40 6.79 2.56
N THR A 88 2.78 7.77 3.38
CA THR A 88 4.08 8.46 3.28
C THR A 88 5.23 7.65 3.87
N HIS A 89 4.94 6.78 4.84
CA HIS A 89 5.93 6.00 5.57
C HIS A 89 5.45 4.57 5.86
N ALA A 90 6.38 3.69 6.21
CA ALA A 90 6.07 2.35 6.69
C ALA A 90 5.34 2.37 8.04
N ASN A 91 4.60 1.31 8.34
CA ASN A 91 3.99 1.09 9.65
C ASN A 91 5.08 1.08 10.72
N ALA A 92 4.76 1.59 11.91
CA ALA A 92 5.66 1.64 13.06
C ALA A 92 7.04 2.28 12.80
N ALA A 93 7.20 3.13 11.78
CA ALA A 93 8.49 3.72 11.42
C ALA A 93 9.16 4.50 12.58
N LEU A 94 8.38 5.11 13.47
CA LEU A 94 8.89 5.80 14.66
C LEU A 94 9.50 4.87 15.72
N ASN A 95 9.22 3.57 15.68
CA ASN A 95 9.82 2.58 16.59
C ASN A 95 11.23 2.17 16.16
N ALA A 96 11.61 2.48 14.91
CA ALA A 96 12.96 2.24 14.43
C ALA A 96 13.93 3.32 14.94
N PRO A 97 15.25 3.03 14.99
CA PRO A 97 16.26 4.06 15.22
C PRO A 97 16.09 5.24 14.25
N GLU A 98 16.32 6.46 14.75
CA GLU A 98 16.17 7.69 13.95
C GLU A 98 17.00 7.67 12.65
N ALA A 99 18.15 7.00 12.68
CA ALA A 99 19.00 6.82 11.50
C ALA A 99 18.30 6.09 10.33
N GLU A 100 17.27 5.30 10.61
CA GLU A 100 16.51 4.51 9.61
C GLU A 100 15.22 5.22 9.15
N TRP A 101 14.80 6.29 9.82
CA TRP A 101 13.52 6.96 9.56
C TRP A 101 13.36 7.39 8.10
N SER A 102 14.42 7.96 7.51
CA SER A 102 14.39 8.40 6.11
C SER A 102 14.13 7.25 5.13
N GLU A 103 14.68 6.06 5.39
CA GLU A 103 14.48 4.86 4.56
C GLU A 103 13.07 4.29 4.71
N LEU A 104 12.46 4.49 5.88
CA LEU A 104 11.07 4.13 6.20
C LEU A 104 10.06 5.21 5.81
N GLY A 105 10.49 6.28 5.13
CA GLY A 105 9.64 7.37 4.65
C GLY A 105 9.21 8.37 5.72
N MET A 106 9.71 8.23 6.95
CA MET A 106 9.41 9.15 8.03
C MET A 106 10.13 10.47 7.79
N GLN A 107 9.40 11.57 7.97
CA GLN A 107 9.90 12.93 7.77
C GLN A 107 9.52 13.79 8.96
N ILE A 108 10.49 14.55 9.47
CA ILE A 108 10.26 15.55 10.50
C ILE A 108 9.92 16.87 9.82
N LEU A 109 8.79 17.45 10.21
CA LEU A 109 8.36 18.76 9.78
C LEU A 109 8.85 19.82 10.76
N GLU A 110 9.79 20.63 10.30
CA GLU A 110 10.19 21.85 11.01
C GLU A 110 9.04 22.87 11.07
N PRO A 111 9.06 23.82 12.03
CA PRO A 111 8.05 24.88 12.07
C PRO A 111 7.92 25.62 10.73
N GLY A 112 6.71 25.63 10.18
CA GLY A 112 6.41 26.21 8.86
C GLY A 112 6.64 25.28 7.67
N GLY A 113 7.09 24.05 7.90
CA GLY A 113 7.19 23.02 6.86
C GLY A 113 5.83 22.46 6.44
N GLU A 114 5.79 21.89 5.24
CA GLU A 114 4.61 21.24 4.66
C GLU A 114 5.00 19.89 4.06
N ILE A 115 4.20 18.85 4.32
CA ILE A 115 4.19 17.60 3.57
C ILE A 115 2.85 17.50 2.88
N ARG A 116 2.88 17.09 1.61
CA ARG A 116 1.69 16.90 0.79
C ARG A 116 1.68 15.49 0.20
N LEU A 117 0.53 14.84 0.34
CA LEU A 117 0.20 13.59 -0.32
C LEU A 117 -1.13 13.80 -1.06
N ASP A 118 -1.14 13.55 -2.37
CA ASP A 118 -2.36 13.62 -3.17
C ASP A 118 -2.75 12.21 -3.61
N MET A 119 -4.04 11.88 -3.51
CA MET A 119 -4.62 10.68 -4.08
C MET A 119 -5.66 11.06 -5.12
N ARG A 120 -5.63 10.40 -6.26
CA ARG A 120 -6.66 10.51 -7.30
C ARG A 120 -7.25 9.14 -7.58
N LEU A 121 -8.57 9.11 -7.72
CA LEU A 121 -9.33 7.97 -8.19
C LEU A 121 -9.98 8.33 -9.53
N GLU A 122 -9.74 7.51 -10.54
CA GLU A 122 -10.34 7.66 -11.86
C GLU A 122 -11.15 6.42 -12.21
N ALA A 123 -12.38 6.61 -12.67
CA ALA A 123 -13.19 5.55 -13.23
C ALA A 123 -13.19 5.64 -14.76
N ARG A 124 -12.82 4.55 -15.43
CA ARG A 124 -12.80 4.43 -16.90
C ARG A 124 -13.82 3.39 -17.32
N ALA A 125 -14.79 3.78 -18.15
CA ALA A 125 -15.79 2.84 -18.66
C ALA A 125 -15.12 1.73 -19.47
N LYS A 126 -15.61 0.51 -19.32
CA LYS A 126 -15.19 -0.61 -20.18
C LYS A 126 -15.82 -0.46 -21.58
N PRO A 127 -15.13 -0.92 -22.63
CA PRO A 127 -15.69 -0.95 -23.98
C PRO A 127 -16.93 -1.84 -24.09
#